data_AF-R9KSI9-F1
#
_entry.id   AF-R9KSI9-F1
#
_cell.length_a   1.000
_cell.length_b   1.000
_cell.length_c   1.000
_cell.angle_alpha   90.00
_cell.angle_beta   90.00
_cell.angle_gamma   90.00
#
_symmetry.space_group_name_H-M   'P 1'
#
loop_
_entity.id
_entity.type
_entity.pdbx_description
1 polymer ?
#
loop_
_entity_poly.entity_id
_entity_poly.type
_entity_poly.pdbx_seq_one_letter_code
_entity_poly.pdbx_strand_id
1 'polypeptide(L)'
;MILTMPMKKRRIVFGTSKEVRRVMAAGILAAIILSICTGCNADKAKTDTESASAELEPQNRSRMFDQIEQGDWSCVKPIEGMEYLWGDSEGEWIRMDVNGDGLPELVNGWELTGLGYDTSVRKINITYIFACQNQTVELVYTDVNDGMEFLYIAGNGNLVYEWCVSGGPCMNLQRLCRFDLKWNKEYLDTLVLYRFPEGDGMDPEYYRENFPDTFGAGGYGTYYLRERKKTKEELADNADGKYTVREYLTEEQFLNAYEKMTGWDFYASQYMY
;
A
#
# COMPACT_ATOMS: atom_id res chain seq x y z
N MET A 1 -19.81 -47.13 15.45
CA MET A 1 -19.86 -47.45 14.01
C MET A 1 -19.41 -46.20 13.27
N ILE A 2 -18.10 -46.09 13.04
CA ILE A 2 -17.44 -44.94 12.40
C ILE A 2 -16.91 -45.47 11.07
N LEU A 3 -17.51 -45.01 9.97
CA LEU A 3 -17.08 -45.31 8.61
C LEU A 3 -15.82 -44.50 8.30
N THR A 4 -14.67 -45.17 8.29
CA THR A 4 -13.43 -44.66 7.71
C THR A 4 -13.40 -45.02 6.23
N MET A 5 -13.44 -44.01 5.36
CA MET A 5 -13.16 -44.19 3.92
C MET A 5 -11.72 -43.75 3.60
N PRO A 6 -11.01 -44.47 2.73
CA PRO A 6 -9.61 -44.20 2.41
C PRO A 6 -9.46 -43.00 1.46
N MET A 7 -8.46 -42.16 1.73
CA MET A 7 -8.05 -41.07 0.86
C MET A 7 -7.54 -41.61 -0.49
N LYS A 8 -8.22 -41.27 -1.58
CA LYS A 8 -7.64 -41.38 -2.93
C LYS A 8 -6.62 -40.27 -3.13
N LYS A 9 -5.34 -40.63 -3.32
CA LYS A 9 -4.30 -39.73 -3.86
C LYS A 9 -4.77 -39.19 -5.21
N ARG A 10 -5.12 -37.90 -5.29
CA ARG A 10 -5.33 -37.22 -6.57
C ARG A 10 -3.97 -36.74 -7.09
N ARG A 11 -3.59 -37.28 -8.24
CA ARG A 11 -2.42 -36.92 -9.03
C ARG A 11 -2.71 -35.55 -9.65
N ILE A 12 -1.96 -34.52 -9.25
CA ILE A 12 -2.01 -33.22 -9.93
C ILE A 12 -1.32 -33.40 -11.29
N VAL A 13 -2.11 -33.30 -12.35
CA VAL A 13 -1.61 -33.23 -13.72
C VAL A 13 -1.22 -31.78 -13.96
N PHE A 14 0.08 -31.51 -14.10
CA PHE A 14 0.55 -30.23 -14.61
C PHE A 14 0.08 -30.09 -16.05
N GLY A 15 -0.92 -29.23 -16.27
CA GLY A 15 -1.24 -28.72 -17.60
C GLY A 15 -0.09 -27.84 -18.07
N THR A 16 0.89 -28.42 -18.74
CA THR A 16 1.91 -27.66 -19.46
C THR A 16 1.25 -27.02 -20.68
N SER A 17 0.98 -25.71 -20.65
CA SER A 17 0.62 -24.99 -21.88
C SER A 17 1.85 -24.95 -22.79
N LYS A 18 1.89 -25.87 -23.75
CA LYS A 18 2.95 -26.01 -24.76
C LYS A 18 3.05 -24.79 -25.70
N GLU A 19 2.03 -23.92 -25.71
CA GLU A 19 1.94 -22.80 -26.65
C GLU A 19 2.72 -21.57 -26.21
N VAL A 20 2.73 -21.22 -24.91
CA VAL A 20 3.45 -20.03 -24.42
C VAL A 20 4.97 -20.22 -24.49
N ARG A 21 5.46 -21.45 -24.22
CA ARG A 21 6.88 -21.79 -24.44
C ARG A 21 7.28 -21.80 -25.91
N ARG A 22 6.35 -22.03 -26.84
CA ARG A 22 6.63 -22.01 -28.28
C ARG A 22 6.80 -20.60 -28.82
N VAL A 23 6.03 -19.62 -28.33
CA VAL A 23 6.12 -18.23 -28.81
C VAL A 23 7.40 -17.56 -28.31
N MET A 24 7.76 -17.72 -27.03
CA MET A 24 9.05 -17.22 -26.51
C MET A 24 10.26 -17.95 -27.11
N ALA A 25 10.19 -19.29 -27.27
CA ALA A 25 11.29 -20.02 -27.91
C ALA A 25 11.42 -19.69 -29.40
N ALA A 26 10.33 -19.42 -30.12
CA ALA A 26 10.37 -19.03 -31.52
C ALA A 26 10.95 -17.62 -31.72
N GLY A 27 10.62 -16.67 -30.83
CA GLY A 27 11.22 -15.33 -30.85
C GLY A 27 12.73 -15.34 -30.59
N ILE A 28 13.16 -16.09 -29.58
CA ILE A 28 14.59 -16.25 -29.25
C ILE A 28 15.33 -17.01 -30.37
N LEU A 29 14.74 -18.08 -30.93
CA LEU A 29 15.34 -18.84 -32.02
C LEU A 29 15.40 -18.01 -33.32
N ALA A 30 14.38 -17.20 -33.63
CA ALA A 30 14.39 -16.31 -34.77
C ALA A 30 15.45 -15.21 -34.63
N ALA A 31 15.63 -14.63 -33.44
CA ALA A 31 16.67 -13.64 -33.16
C ALA A 31 18.10 -14.23 -33.22
N ILE A 32 18.28 -15.47 -32.76
CA ILE A 32 19.55 -16.21 -32.88
C ILE A 32 19.84 -16.53 -34.36
N ILE A 33 18.84 -16.99 -35.13
CA ILE A 33 18.99 -17.27 -36.56
C ILE A 33 19.29 -15.97 -37.33
N LEU A 34 18.61 -14.86 -37.01
CA LEU A 34 18.86 -13.56 -37.65
C LEU A 34 20.27 -13.03 -37.35
N SER A 35 20.78 -13.23 -36.13
CA SER A 35 22.14 -12.83 -35.74
C SER A 35 23.21 -13.65 -36.44
N ILE A 36 22.98 -14.96 -36.60
CA ILE A 36 23.86 -15.85 -37.38
C ILE A 36 23.85 -15.47 -38.86
N CYS A 37 22.71 -15.00 -39.40
CA CYS A 37 22.57 -14.58 -40.80
C CYS A 37 23.08 -13.15 -41.10
N THR A 38 23.20 -12.26 -40.11
CA THR A 38 23.56 -10.84 -40.30
C THR A 38 24.95 -10.46 -39.78
N GLY A 39 25.66 -11.38 -39.13
CA GLY A 39 26.99 -11.12 -38.57
C GLY A 39 26.98 -10.13 -37.40
N CYS A 40 25.82 -9.87 -36.78
CA CYS A 40 25.71 -9.06 -35.58
C CYS A 40 26.20 -9.85 -34.36
N ASN A 41 27.08 -9.23 -33.55
CA ASN A 41 27.59 -9.76 -32.30
C ASN A 41 26.43 -10.24 -31.42
N ALA A 42 26.48 -11.50 -30.97
CA ALA A 42 25.43 -12.12 -30.15
C ALA A 42 25.13 -11.32 -28.87
N ASP A 43 26.13 -10.63 -28.31
CA ASP A 43 25.95 -9.74 -27.17
C ASP A 43 25.07 -8.53 -27.53
N LYS A 44 25.25 -7.95 -28.71
CA LYS A 44 24.44 -6.83 -29.19
C LYS A 44 22.99 -7.25 -29.42
N ALA A 45 22.77 -8.41 -30.05
CA ALA A 45 21.43 -8.95 -30.27
C ALA A 45 20.71 -9.27 -28.94
N LYS A 46 21.45 -9.77 -27.94
CA LYS A 46 20.92 -10.00 -26.60
C LYS A 46 20.54 -8.69 -25.91
N THR A 47 21.41 -7.68 -25.95
CA THR A 47 21.12 -6.35 -25.41
C THR A 47 19.93 -5.70 -26.10
N ASP A 48 19.83 -5.79 -27.42
CA ASP A 48 18.71 -5.23 -28.20
C ASP A 48 17.39 -5.94 -27.85
N THR A 49 17.42 -7.26 -27.61
CA THR A 49 16.23 -8.04 -27.22
C THR A 49 15.79 -7.75 -25.78
N GLU A 50 16.74 -7.63 -24.85
CA GLU A 50 16.48 -7.23 -23.46
C GLU A 50 15.92 -5.81 -23.39
N SER A 51 16.43 -4.90 -24.22
CA SER A 51 15.96 -3.52 -24.31
C SER A 51 14.54 -3.45 -24.90
N ALA A 52 14.27 -4.20 -25.98
CA ALA A 52 12.92 -4.29 -26.55
C ALA A 52 11.92 -4.92 -25.58
N SER A 53 12.31 -5.96 -24.84
CA SER A 53 11.46 -6.56 -23.79
C SER A 53 11.21 -5.60 -22.63
N ALA A 54 12.20 -4.79 -22.25
CA ALA A 54 12.08 -3.78 -21.20
C ALA A 54 11.17 -2.61 -21.62
N GLU A 55 11.08 -2.29 -22.92
CA GLU A 55 10.16 -1.26 -23.44
C GLU A 55 8.74 -1.80 -23.68
N LEU A 56 8.58 -3.08 -24.02
CA LEU A 56 7.29 -3.74 -24.26
C LEU A 56 6.46 -3.91 -22.98
N GLU A 57 7.10 -4.18 -21.83
CA GLU A 57 6.39 -4.38 -20.56
C GLU A 57 5.67 -3.12 -20.04
N PRO A 58 6.29 -1.91 -20.01
CA PRO A 58 5.60 -0.67 -19.67
C PRO A 58 4.46 -0.31 -20.63
N GLN A 59 4.63 -0.54 -21.94
CA GLN A 59 3.60 -0.26 -22.95
C GLN A 59 2.39 -1.19 -22.78
N ASN A 60 2.64 -2.48 -22.56
CA ASN A 60 1.57 -3.46 -22.31
C ASN A 60 0.85 -3.16 -20.99
N ARG A 61 1.58 -2.81 -19.93
CA ARG A 61 1.01 -2.38 -18.64
C ARG A 61 0.07 -1.18 -18.82
N SER A 62 0.54 -0.12 -19.49
CA SER A 62 -0.27 1.08 -19.74
C SER A 62 -1.57 0.73 -20.44
N ARG A 63 -1.52 -0.10 -21.49
CA ARG A 63 -2.70 -0.51 -22.23
C ARG A 63 -3.70 -1.29 -21.36
N MET A 64 -3.23 -2.19 -20.51
CA MET A 64 -4.12 -2.95 -19.61
C MET A 64 -4.80 -2.02 -18.59
N PHE A 65 -4.09 -1.02 -18.09
CA PHE A 65 -4.67 -0.01 -17.22
C PHE A 65 -5.67 0.89 -17.95
N ASP A 66 -5.39 1.30 -19.20
CA ASP A 66 -6.34 2.04 -20.03
C ASP A 66 -7.67 1.27 -20.19
N GLN A 67 -7.62 -0.07 -20.31
CA GLN A 67 -8.81 -0.91 -20.38
C GLN A 67 -9.63 -0.86 -19.09
N ILE A 68 -8.97 -0.99 -17.94
CA ILE A 68 -9.62 -0.94 -16.62
C ILE A 68 -10.28 0.41 -16.38
N GLU A 69 -9.58 1.51 -16.69
CA GLU A 69 -10.10 2.88 -16.58
C GLU A 69 -11.36 3.10 -17.44
N GLN A 70 -11.51 2.34 -18.53
CA GLN A 70 -12.69 2.34 -19.42
C GLN A 70 -13.77 1.33 -19.02
N GLY A 71 -13.57 0.58 -17.93
CA GLY A 71 -14.49 -0.45 -17.44
C GLY A 71 -14.35 -1.83 -18.10
N ASP A 72 -13.26 -2.07 -18.84
CA ASP A 72 -12.90 -3.39 -19.35
C ASP A 72 -11.98 -4.13 -18.37
N TRP A 73 -12.61 -5.00 -17.57
CA TRP A 73 -11.95 -5.79 -16.53
C TRP A 73 -11.41 -7.14 -17.02
N SER A 74 -11.41 -7.39 -18.34
CA SER A 74 -11.04 -8.71 -18.90
C SER A 74 -9.58 -9.11 -18.66
N CYS A 75 -8.70 -8.12 -18.42
CA CYS A 75 -7.29 -8.34 -18.10
C CYS A 75 -7.02 -8.55 -16.60
N VAL A 76 -8.03 -8.34 -15.74
CA VAL A 76 -7.92 -8.52 -14.30
C VAL A 76 -8.12 -9.99 -13.95
N LYS A 77 -7.17 -10.52 -13.20
CA LYS A 77 -7.23 -11.87 -12.65
C LYS A 77 -8.46 -11.98 -11.73
N PRO A 78 -9.35 -12.95 -11.96
CA PRO A 78 -10.51 -13.13 -11.11
C PRO A 78 -10.10 -13.42 -9.66
N ILE A 79 -10.82 -12.81 -8.71
CA ILE A 79 -10.69 -13.08 -7.28
C ILE A 79 -11.96 -13.78 -6.82
N GLU A 80 -11.79 -15.00 -6.34
CA GLU A 80 -12.89 -15.84 -5.86
C GLU A 80 -13.66 -15.13 -4.75
N GLY A 81 -14.97 -14.94 -4.95
CA GLY A 81 -15.87 -14.32 -3.98
C GLY A 81 -15.82 -12.80 -3.91
N MET A 82 -15.08 -12.14 -4.82
CA MET A 82 -14.99 -10.67 -4.93
C MET A 82 -15.30 -10.18 -6.34
N GLU A 83 -15.96 -11.01 -7.16
CA GLU A 83 -16.27 -10.70 -8.55
C GLU A 83 -17.22 -9.51 -8.72
N TYR A 84 -17.90 -9.09 -7.65
CA TYR A 84 -18.83 -7.97 -7.63
C TYR A 84 -18.18 -6.60 -7.32
N LEU A 85 -16.92 -6.57 -6.88
CA LEU A 85 -16.26 -5.31 -6.44
C LEU A 85 -15.95 -4.36 -7.61
N TRP A 86 -15.81 -4.89 -8.82
CA TRP A 86 -15.28 -4.14 -9.97
C TRP A 86 -16.28 -3.18 -10.64
N GLY A 87 -17.54 -3.18 -10.21
CA GLY A 87 -18.63 -2.44 -10.87
C GLY A 87 -18.96 -1.06 -10.30
N ASP A 88 -18.35 -0.70 -9.16
CA ASP A 88 -18.75 0.47 -8.34
C ASP A 88 -17.56 1.38 -8.04
N SER A 89 -16.73 1.66 -9.05
CA SER A 89 -15.60 2.58 -8.89
C SER A 89 -16.06 4.03 -9.07
N GLU A 90 -16.87 4.55 -8.13
CA GLU A 90 -17.12 5.98 -7.99
C GLU A 90 -15.84 6.66 -7.45
N GLY A 91 -14.82 6.78 -8.28
CA GLY A 91 -13.51 7.30 -7.88
C GLY A 91 -12.64 7.73 -9.07
N GLU A 92 -11.62 8.51 -8.77
CA GLU A 92 -10.56 8.90 -9.70
C GLU A 92 -9.55 7.77 -9.89
N TRP A 93 -9.08 7.63 -11.14
CA TRP A 93 -7.99 6.73 -11.50
C TRP A 93 -6.66 7.49 -11.52
N ILE A 94 -5.67 6.97 -10.81
CA ILE A 94 -4.36 7.57 -10.63
C ILE A 94 -3.31 6.52 -10.95
N ARG A 95 -2.24 6.94 -11.65
CA ARG A 95 -1.08 6.08 -11.93
C ARG A 95 0.07 6.50 -11.04
N MET A 96 0.48 5.61 -10.14
CA MET A 96 1.44 5.93 -9.10
C MET A 96 2.30 4.71 -8.76
N ASP A 97 3.61 4.91 -8.65
CA ASP A 97 4.53 3.89 -8.15
C ASP A 97 4.37 3.77 -6.63
N VAL A 98 3.66 2.72 -6.19
CA VAL A 98 3.33 2.53 -4.78
C VAL A 98 4.31 1.59 -4.05
N ASN A 99 5.18 0.91 -4.80
CA ASN A 99 6.12 -0.08 -4.29
C ASN A 99 7.60 0.34 -4.43
N GLY A 100 7.89 1.42 -5.15
CA GLY A 100 9.21 1.98 -5.40
C GLY A 100 10.01 1.25 -6.47
N ASP A 101 9.37 0.49 -7.38
CA ASP A 101 10.05 -0.24 -8.45
C ASP A 101 10.27 0.59 -9.73
N GLY A 102 9.77 1.83 -9.75
CA GLY A 102 9.88 2.76 -10.87
C GLY A 102 8.79 2.62 -11.93
N LEU A 103 7.85 1.69 -11.77
CA LEU A 103 6.69 1.52 -12.63
C LEU A 103 5.42 1.90 -11.87
N PRO A 104 4.48 2.62 -12.50
CA PRO A 104 3.24 2.97 -11.83
C PRO A 104 2.30 1.77 -11.73
N GLU A 105 1.57 1.69 -10.63
CA GLU A 105 0.35 0.90 -10.44
C GLU A 105 -0.87 1.74 -10.79
N LEU A 106 -2.02 1.08 -10.99
CA LEU A 106 -3.30 1.75 -11.18
C LEU A 106 -4.05 1.80 -9.85
N VAL A 107 -4.30 3.00 -9.36
CA VAL A 107 -4.94 3.28 -8.08
C VAL A 107 -6.32 3.88 -8.34
N ASN A 108 -7.35 3.39 -7.67
CA ASN A 108 -8.65 4.04 -7.60
C ASN A 108 -8.83 4.66 -6.23
N GLY A 109 -9.32 5.89 -6.18
CA GLY A 109 -9.67 6.52 -4.91
C GLY A 109 -10.69 7.62 -5.05
N TRP A 110 -11.19 8.10 -3.92
CA TRP A 110 -12.25 9.11 -3.84
C TRP A 110 -11.86 10.18 -2.83
N GLU A 111 -12.46 11.35 -3.01
CA GLU A 111 -12.28 12.49 -2.13
C GLU A 111 -13.58 12.80 -1.40
N LEU A 112 -13.46 13.20 -0.14
CA LEU A 112 -14.58 13.78 0.61
C LEU A 112 -14.81 15.23 0.13
N THR A 113 -15.38 15.40 -1.06
CA THR A 113 -15.80 16.73 -1.53
C THR A 113 -17.19 17.07 -1.00
N GLY A 114 -17.43 18.35 -0.67
CA GLY A 114 -18.79 18.88 -0.48
C GLY A 114 -19.29 19.06 0.95
N LEU A 115 -18.49 18.79 1.98
CA LEU A 115 -18.87 19.01 3.40
C LEU A 115 -18.36 20.34 4.00
N GLY A 116 -17.93 21.29 3.15
CA GLY A 116 -17.41 22.59 3.60
C GLY A 116 -15.96 22.56 4.08
N TYR A 117 -15.24 21.47 3.78
CA TYR A 117 -13.83 21.27 4.11
C TYR A 117 -12.91 22.20 3.33
N ASP A 118 -11.73 22.46 3.90
CA ASP A 118 -10.68 23.24 3.27
C ASP A 118 -10.20 22.55 1.98
N THR A 119 -10.45 23.18 0.83
CA THR A 119 -10.11 22.64 -0.49
C THR A 119 -8.61 22.74 -0.81
N SER A 120 -7.80 23.36 0.06
CA SER A 120 -6.34 23.38 -0.07
C SER A 120 -5.69 22.02 0.30
N VAL A 121 -6.44 21.15 0.98
CA VAL A 121 -6.02 19.81 1.37
C VAL A 121 -6.79 18.78 0.56
N ARG A 122 -6.10 18.14 -0.39
CA ARG A 122 -6.69 17.14 -1.28
C ARG A 122 -6.33 15.72 -0.82
N LYS A 123 -7.20 15.10 -0.02
CA LYS A 123 -7.01 13.72 0.46
C LYS A 123 -7.76 12.72 -0.40
N ILE A 124 -7.02 11.86 -1.10
CA ILE A 124 -7.59 10.81 -1.96
C ILE A 124 -7.54 9.48 -1.21
N ASN A 125 -8.68 9.06 -0.67
CA ASN A 125 -8.82 7.77 -0.01
C ASN A 125 -8.82 6.66 -1.05
N ILE A 126 -7.92 5.69 -0.90
CA ILE A 126 -7.71 4.61 -1.87
C ILE A 126 -8.71 3.50 -1.64
N THR A 127 -9.48 3.16 -2.66
CA THR A 127 -10.35 1.99 -2.68
C THR A 127 -9.63 0.78 -3.25
N TYR A 128 -8.90 0.93 -4.37
CA TYR A 128 -8.28 -0.17 -5.08
C TYR A 128 -6.85 0.14 -5.51
N ILE A 129 -5.97 -0.87 -5.49
CA ILE A 129 -4.67 -0.82 -6.17
C ILE A 129 -4.53 -2.06 -7.04
N PHE A 130 -4.22 -1.85 -8.31
CA PHE A 130 -3.96 -2.89 -9.29
C PHE A 130 -2.51 -2.85 -9.75
N ALA A 131 -1.89 -4.03 -9.77
CA ALA A 131 -0.53 -4.22 -10.25
C ALA A 131 -0.52 -5.13 -11.48
N CYS A 132 0.35 -4.80 -12.45
CA CYS A 132 0.59 -5.69 -13.57
C CYS A 132 1.73 -6.66 -13.22
N GLN A 133 1.43 -7.95 -13.20
CA GLN A 133 2.38 -9.03 -12.98
C GLN A 133 2.25 -10.07 -14.08
N ASN A 134 3.37 -10.40 -14.74
CA ASN A 134 3.43 -11.45 -15.77
C ASN A 134 2.34 -11.34 -16.84
N GLN A 135 2.08 -10.13 -17.34
CA GLN A 135 1.05 -9.82 -18.34
C GLN A 135 -0.40 -10.06 -17.87
N THR A 136 -0.63 -10.08 -16.57
CA THR A 136 -1.96 -10.10 -15.95
C THR A 136 -2.07 -8.96 -14.94
N VAL A 137 -3.26 -8.41 -14.76
CA VAL A 137 -3.49 -7.42 -13.72
C VAL A 137 -4.06 -8.11 -12.48
N GLU A 138 -3.47 -7.87 -11.32
CA GLU A 138 -3.93 -8.38 -10.03
C GLU A 138 -4.36 -7.21 -9.15
N LEU A 139 -5.49 -7.33 -8.45
CA LEU A 139 -5.82 -6.44 -7.34
C LEU A 139 -4.94 -6.83 -6.15
N VAL A 140 -4.15 -5.88 -5.69
CA VAL A 140 -3.17 -6.07 -4.60
C VAL A 140 -3.58 -5.36 -3.31
N TYR A 141 -4.54 -4.44 -3.39
CA TYR A 141 -5.14 -3.78 -2.24
C TYR A 141 -6.60 -3.45 -2.51
N THR A 142 -7.46 -3.71 -1.54
CA THR A 142 -8.82 -3.17 -1.48
C THR A 142 -9.13 -2.68 -0.08
N ASP A 143 -9.82 -1.54 -0.01
CA ASP A 143 -10.35 -1.02 1.23
C ASP A 143 -11.88 -1.24 1.26
N VAL A 144 -12.32 -2.12 2.17
CA VAL A 144 -13.75 -2.34 2.43
C VAL A 144 -14.13 -1.49 3.65
N ASN A 145 -13.97 -0.20 3.44
CA ASN A 145 -14.13 0.93 4.35
C ASN A 145 -15.10 0.68 5.54
N ASP A 146 -14.59 0.74 6.77
CA ASP A 146 -15.39 0.68 8.01
C ASP A 146 -15.61 2.06 8.66
N GLY A 147 -15.10 3.13 8.02
CA GLY A 147 -15.25 4.52 8.43
C GLY A 147 -14.22 5.01 9.46
N MET A 148 -13.30 4.17 9.95
CA MET A 148 -12.31 4.55 10.96
C MET A 148 -10.85 4.45 10.48
N GLU A 149 -10.59 3.69 9.43
CA GLU A 149 -9.26 3.47 8.87
C GLU A 149 -9.25 3.80 7.37
N PHE A 150 -8.21 4.49 6.91
CA PHE A 150 -8.08 4.89 5.51
C PHE A 150 -6.63 4.80 5.05
N LEU A 151 -6.38 4.12 3.92
CA LEU A 151 -5.18 4.37 3.13
C LEU A 151 -5.45 5.53 2.16
N TYR A 152 -4.58 6.52 2.08
CA TYR A 152 -4.76 7.67 1.20
C TYR A 152 -3.47 8.17 0.57
N ILE A 153 -3.62 8.90 -0.54
CA ILE A 153 -2.55 9.67 -1.18
C ILE A 153 -2.54 11.07 -0.58
N ALA A 154 -1.42 11.46 0.01
CA ALA A 154 -1.23 12.78 0.60
C ALA A 154 -0.80 13.83 -0.45
N GLY A 155 -0.77 15.11 -0.07
CA GLY A 155 -0.52 16.22 -0.99
C GLY A 155 0.86 16.23 -1.63
N ASN A 156 1.84 15.60 -0.98
CA ASN A 156 3.18 15.38 -1.51
C ASN A 156 3.33 14.05 -2.29
N GLY A 157 2.24 13.30 -2.50
CA GLY A 157 2.22 12.02 -3.19
C GLY A 157 2.58 10.81 -2.32
N ASN A 158 2.85 10.99 -1.02
CA ASN A 158 3.11 9.86 -0.13
C ASN A 158 1.85 9.03 0.11
N LEU A 159 2.03 7.72 0.30
CA LEU A 159 0.99 6.86 0.84
C LEU A 159 0.99 6.92 2.36
N VAL A 160 -0.16 7.30 2.91
CA VAL A 160 -0.34 7.39 4.35
C VAL A 160 -1.55 6.57 4.76
N TYR A 161 -1.37 5.76 5.79
CA TYR A 161 -2.46 5.04 6.44
C TYR A 161 -2.86 5.78 7.71
N GLU A 162 -4.11 6.18 7.79
CA GLU A 162 -4.71 6.84 8.95
C GLU A 162 -5.63 5.89 9.70
N TRP A 163 -5.58 5.99 11.02
CA TRP A 163 -6.54 5.37 11.91
C TRP A 163 -6.93 6.35 13.01
N CYS A 164 -8.23 6.59 13.15
CA CYS A 164 -8.79 7.47 14.14
C CYS A 164 -9.72 6.70 15.07
N VAL A 165 -9.59 6.94 16.38
CA VAL A 165 -10.53 6.45 17.39
C VAL A 165 -11.19 7.64 18.05
N SER A 166 -12.51 7.73 17.92
CA SER A 166 -13.35 8.67 18.67
C SER A 166 -13.75 8.03 20.00
N GLY A 167 -13.54 8.73 21.11
CA GLY A 167 -13.72 8.20 22.46
C GLY A 167 -12.59 8.61 23.38
N GLY A 168 -12.57 8.14 24.62
CA GLY A 168 -11.49 8.43 25.56
C GLY A 168 -10.53 7.25 25.71
N PRO A 169 -9.22 7.39 25.39
CA PRO A 169 -8.60 8.57 24.79
C PRO A 169 -8.90 8.70 23.30
N CYS A 170 -8.97 9.94 22.81
CA CYS A 170 -9.01 10.15 21.36
C CYS A 170 -7.62 9.85 20.83
N MET A 171 -7.55 9.15 19.70
CA MET A 171 -6.30 8.84 19.03
C MET A 171 -6.41 9.20 17.55
N ASN A 172 -5.43 9.93 17.03
CA ASN A 172 -5.19 10.05 15.59
C ASN A 172 -3.80 9.47 15.31
N LEU A 173 -3.75 8.48 14.42
CA LEU A 173 -2.55 7.78 14.03
C LEU A 173 -2.35 7.91 12.53
N GLN A 174 -1.13 8.27 12.13
CA GLN A 174 -0.72 8.43 10.73
C GLN A 174 0.52 7.58 10.49
N ARG A 175 0.49 6.68 9.50
CA ARG A 175 1.65 5.87 9.12
C ARG A 175 2.05 6.15 7.69
N LEU A 176 3.27 6.67 7.51
CA LEU A 176 3.90 6.66 6.20
C LEU A 176 4.11 5.21 5.79
N CYS A 177 3.64 4.84 4.61
CA CYS A 177 3.71 3.47 4.14
C CYS A 177 4.13 3.37 2.68
N ARG A 178 4.50 2.15 2.30
CA ARG A 178 4.72 1.71 0.92
C ARG A 178 4.37 0.23 0.82
N PHE A 179 4.20 -0.29 -0.38
CA PHE A 179 4.14 -1.72 -0.60
C PHE A 179 5.53 -2.29 -0.87
N ASP A 180 5.81 -3.50 -0.40
CA ASP A 180 6.98 -4.24 -0.87
C ASP A 180 6.69 -4.96 -2.20
N LEU A 181 7.70 -5.59 -2.79
CA LEU A 181 7.56 -6.34 -4.05
C LEU A 181 6.65 -7.59 -3.95
N LYS A 182 6.23 -7.95 -2.74
CA LYS A 182 5.25 -9.02 -2.46
C LYS A 182 3.88 -8.45 -2.07
N TRP A 183 3.69 -7.14 -2.19
CA TRP A 183 2.48 -6.41 -1.83
C TRP A 183 2.13 -6.45 -0.34
N ASN A 184 3.12 -6.65 0.54
CA ASN A 184 2.94 -6.39 1.96
C ASN A 184 3.06 -4.89 2.22
N LYS A 185 2.15 -4.35 3.03
CA LYS A 185 2.20 -2.96 3.50
C LYS A 185 3.33 -2.81 4.52
N GLU A 186 4.32 -1.98 4.20
CA GLU A 186 5.43 -1.65 5.09
C GLU A 186 5.21 -0.25 5.68
N TYR A 187 5.24 -0.14 7.02
CA TYR A 187 5.24 1.15 7.71
C TYR A 187 6.68 1.66 7.89
N LEU A 188 6.92 2.85 7.36
CA LEU A 188 8.23 3.50 7.35
C LEU A 188 8.42 4.43 8.55
N ASP A 189 7.34 5.09 8.94
CA ASP A 189 7.30 6.04 10.06
C ASP A 189 5.87 6.16 10.56
N THR A 190 5.68 6.48 11.84
CA THR A 190 4.35 6.60 12.44
C THR A 190 4.31 7.80 13.37
N LEU A 191 3.28 8.63 13.22
CA LEU A 191 2.94 9.71 14.12
C LEU A 191 1.66 9.35 14.87
N VAL A 192 1.65 9.58 16.18
CA VAL A 192 0.49 9.31 17.03
C VAL A 192 0.19 10.53 17.87
N LEU A 193 -1.06 10.96 17.84
CA LEU A 193 -1.61 11.97 18.72
C LEU A 193 -2.59 11.28 19.68
N TYR A 194 -2.27 11.29 20.97
CA TYR A 194 -3.25 10.96 22.00
C TYR A 194 -3.82 12.24 22.60
N ARG A 195 -5.13 12.25 22.86
CA ARG A 195 -5.78 13.25 23.68
C ARG A 195 -6.56 12.55 24.79
N PHE A 196 -6.16 12.83 26.02
CA PHE A 196 -6.83 12.39 27.24
C PHE A 196 -7.62 13.58 27.80
N PRO A 197 -8.92 13.72 27.45
CA PRO A 197 -9.71 14.86 27.91
C PRO A 197 -10.05 14.72 29.40
N GLU A 198 -10.19 15.86 30.07
CA GLU A 198 -10.77 15.94 31.41
C GLU A 198 -12.30 15.94 31.30
N GLY A 199 -13.00 15.11 32.08
CA GLY A 199 -14.46 15.11 32.08
C GLY A 199 -15.12 13.88 32.72
N ASP A 200 -16.44 13.97 32.88
CA ASP A 200 -17.28 12.90 33.41
C ASP A 200 -17.31 11.70 32.46
N GLY A 201 -17.22 10.48 33.02
CA GLY A 201 -17.22 9.23 32.26
C GLY A 201 -15.83 8.72 31.85
N MET A 202 -14.76 9.43 32.21
CA MET A 202 -13.39 8.94 32.04
C MET A 202 -12.92 8.22 33.31
N ASP A 203 -12.27 7.07 33.13
CA ASP A 203 -11.67 6.28 34.20
C ASP A 203 -10.13 6.48 34.21
N PRO A 204 -9.59 7.30 35.13
CA PRO A 204 -8.16 7.52 35.23
C PRO A 204 -7.38 6.25 35.56
N GLU A 205 -7.98 5.29 36.27
CA GLU A 205 -7.32 4.02 36.59
C GLU A 205 -7.18 3.18 35.33
N TYR A 206 -8.24 3.08 34.53
CA TYR A 206 -8.19 2.44 33.20
C TYR A 206 -7.10 3.07 32.32
N TYR A 207 -6.97 4.40 32.28
CA TYR A 207 -5.93 5.04 31.49
C TYR A 207 -4.51 4.80 32.00
N ARG A 208 -4.30 4.81 33.32
CA ARG A 208 -2.97 4.50 33.88
C ARG A 208 -2.57 3.06 33.58
N GLU A 209 -3.51 2.12 33.60
CA GLU A 209 -3.26 0.71 33.32
C GLU A 209 -2.99 0.45 31.83
N ASN A 210 -3.80 1.01 30.93
CA ASN A 210 -3.76 0.72 29.50
C ASN A 210 -2.81 1.64 28.71
N PHE A 211 -2.50 2.81 29.26
CA PHE A 211 -1.60 3.80 28.67
C PHE A 211 -0.53 4.26 29.67
N PRO A 212 0.27 3.33 30.23
CA PRO A 212 1.21 3.62 31.31
C PRO A 212 2.28 4.63 30.89
N ASP A 213 2.71 4.56 29.63
CA ASP A 213 3.79 5.41 29.12
C ASP A 213 3.35 6.84 28.87
N THR A 214 2.06 7.09 28.57
CA THR A 214 1.48 8.43 28.31
C THR A 214 0.69 8.94 29.51
N PHE A 215 -0.57 8.54 29.67
CA PHE A 215 -1.42 8.99 30.77
C PHE A 215 -0.86 8.56 32.13
N GLY A 216 -0.28 7.36 32.23
CA GLY A 216 0.37 6.89 33.45
C GLY A 216 1.51 7.79 33.92
N ALA A 217 2.24 8.41 32.99
CA ALA A 217 3.38 9.28 33.30
C ALA A 217 2.99 10.76 33.48
N GLY A 218 2.06 11.27 32.67
CA GLY A 218 1.74 12.70 32.62
C GLY A 218 0.30 13.09 32.97
N GLY A 219 -0.62 12.13 33.07
CA GLY A 219 -2.04 12.39 33.31
C GLY A 219 -2.79 12.92 32.09
N TYR A 220 -3.78 13.79 32.31
CA TYR A 220 -4.58 14.38 31.24
C TYR A 220 -3.76 15.28 30.31
N GLY A 221 -4.23 15.43 29.07
CA GLY A 221 -3.62 16.31 28.08
C GLY A 221 -3.41 15.67 26.73
N THR A 222 -2.59 16.34 25.93
CA THR A 222 -2.26 15.94 24.56
C THR A 222 -0.83 15.44 24.50
N TYR A 223 -0.62 14.29 23.87
CA TYR A 223 0.69 13.66 23.73
C TYR A 223 0.99 13.41 22.26
N TYR A 224 2.13 13.93 21.84
CA TYR A 224 2.66 13.77 20.49
C TYR A 224 3.76 12.71 20.52
N LEU A 225 3.59 11.63 19.76
CA LEU A 225 4.55 10.54 19.71
C LEU A 225 4.93 10.22 18.27
N ARG A 226 6.15 9.69 18.13
CA ARG A 226 6.62 9.07 16.90
C ARG A 226 7.01 7.63 17.19
N GLU A 227 6.60 6.73 16.32
CA GLU A 227 7.10 5.36 16.31
C GLU A 227 7.83 5.10 15.00
N ARG A 228 9.12 4.75 15.11
CA ARG A 228 10.00 4.50 13.97
C ARG A 228 10.74 3.18 14.15
N LYS A 229 11.25 2.62 13.05
CA LYS A 229 12.16 1.48 13.13
C LYS A 229 13.42 1.85 13.92
N LYS A 230 13.90 0.91 14.72
CA LYS A 230 15.19 1.04 15.39
C LYS A 230 16.33 1.11 14.37
N THR A 231 17.34 1.90 14.66
CA THR A 231 18.58 1.91 13.87
C THR A 231 19.35 0.59 14.05
N LYS A 232 20.39 0.36 13.24
CA LYS A 232 21.23 -0.83 13.38
C LYS A 232 21.91 -0.89 14.75
N GLU A 233 22.27 0.27 15.30
CA GLU A 233 22.89 0.42 16.61
C GLU A 233 21.89 0.12 17.73
N GLU A 234 20.66 0.66 17.65
CA GLU A 234 19.58 0.37 18.61
C GLU A 234 19.17 -1.11 18.58
N LEU A 235 19.25 -1.77 17.41
CA LEU A 235 19.01 -3.20 17.26
C LEU A 235 20.15 -4.07 17.79
N ALA A 236 21.38 -3.55 17.85
CA ALA A 236 22.52 -4.28 18.39
C ALA A 236 22.40 -4.49 19.92
N ASP A 237 21.72 -3.57 20.61
CA ASP A 237 21.44 -3.60 22.05
C ASP A 237 19.94 -3.82 22.34
N ASN A 238 19.28 -4.66 21.53
CA ASN A 238 17.82 -4.83 21.53
C ASN A 238 17.27 -5.60 22.76
N ALA A 239 17.47 -5.06 23.96
CA ALA A 239 17.12 -5.70 25.22
C ALA A 239 15.61 -5.94 25.41
N ASP A 240 14.75 -5.14 24.75
CA ASP A 240 13.29 -5.27 24.82
C ASP A 240 12.70 -6.18 23.71
N GLY A 241 13.52 -6.66 22.78
CA GLY A 241 13.10 -7.48 21.63
C GLY A 241 12.24 -6.77 20.58
N LYS A 242 12.01 -5.45 20.68
CA LYS A 242 11.16 -4.68 19.78
C LYS A 242 11.93 -4.18 18.56
N TYR A 243 11.27 -4.10 17.41
CA TYR A 243 11.86 -3.57 16.16
C TYR A 243 11.65 -2.07 15.97
N THR A 244 10.78 -1.47 16.78
CA THR A 244 10.47 -0.04 16.76
C THR A 244 10.84 0.61 18.08
N VAL A 245 11.09 1.91 18.03
CA VAL A 245 11.24 2.79 19.19
C VAL A 245 10.12 3.83 19.15
N ARG A 246 9.64 4.19 20.33
CA ARG A 246 8.64 5.22 20.52
C ARG A 246 9.26 6.42 21.22
N GLU A 247 9.07 7.60 20.63
CA GLU A 247 9.69 8.85 21.05
C GLU A 247 8.61 9.88 21.35
N TYR A 248 8.81 10.65 22.42
CA TYR A 248 8.02 11.84 22.68
C TYR A 248 8.49 12.98 21.80
N LEU A 249 7.54 13.65 21.15
CA LEU A 249 7.79 14.85 20.37
C LEU A 249 7.25 16.08 21.12
N THR A 250 7.89 17.22 20.91
CA THR A 250 7.21 18.50 21.10
C THR A 250 6.13 18.67 20.03
N GLU A 251 5.17 19.56 20.26
CA GLU A 251 4.15 19.90 19.26
C GLU A 251 4.80 20.37 17.95
N GLU A 252 5.77 21.28 18.01
CA GLU A 252 6.51 21.76 16.83
C GLU A 252 7.18 20.62 16.05
N GLN A 253 7.81 19.66 16.75
CA GLN A 253 8.42 18.50 16.09
C GLN A 253 7.38 17.61 15.41
N PHE A 254 6.22 17.43 16.02
CA PHE A 254 5.12 16.67 15.44
C PHE A 254 4.55 17.35 14.20
N LEU A 255 4.28 18.65 14.27
CA LEU A 255 3.73 19.43 13.15
C LEU A 255 4.69 19.39 11.94
N ASN A 256 5.99 19.60 12.16
CA ASN A 256 7.00 19.50 11.11
C ASN A 256 7.10 18.08 10.53
N ALA A 257 7.01 17.04 11.36
CA ALA A 257 7.03 15.67 10.91
C ALA A 257 5.76 15.32 10.09
N TYR A 258 4.60 15.84 10.51
CA TYR A 258 3.34 15.67 9.81
C TYR A 258 3.39 16.34 8.43
N GLU A 259 3.79 17.60 8.36
CA GLU A 259 3.93 18.32 7.09
C GLU A 259 4.91 17.62 6.15
N LYS A 260 6.03 17.10 6.66
CA LYS A 260 6.94 16.29 5.85
C LYS A 260 6.29 14.98 5.36
N MET A 261 5.47 14.35 6.19
CA MET A 261 4.78 13.10 5.86
C MET A 261 3.69 13.33 4.81
N THR A 262 2.90 14.38 4.92
CA THR A 262 1.67 14.57 4.14
C THR A 262 1.75 15.70 3.11
N GLY A 263 2.65 16.66 3.30
CA GLY A 263 2.69 17.90 2.53
C GLY A 263 1.67 18.94 3.01
N TRP A 264 1.05 18.75 4.19
CA TRP A 264 -0.02 19.60 4.69
C TRP A 264 0.26 20.18 6.07
N ASP A 265 -0.32 21.34 6.33
CA ASP A 265 -0.50 21.81 7.70
C ASP A 265 -1.45 20.87 8.45
N PHE A 266 -1.04 20.45 9.65
CA PHE A 266 -1.82 19.50 10.45
C PHE A 266 -3.19 20.06 10.80
N TYR A 267 -3.29 21.30 11.27
CA TYR A 267 -4.56 21.84 11.73
C TYR A 267 -5.53 22.06 10.56
N ALA A 268 -5.03 22.53 9.41
CA ALA A 268 -5.84 22.60 8.19
C ALA A 268 -6.40 21.23 7.78
N SER A 269 -5.58 20.17 7.87
CA SER A 269 -5.99 18.80 7.52
C SER A 269 -7.01 18.18 8.49
N GLN A 270 -6.98 18.56 9.78
CA GLN A 270 -7.90 18.04 10.79
C GLN A 270 -9.33 18.52 10.60
N TYR A 271 -9.55 19.63 9.88
CA TYR A 271 -10.89 20.11 9.55
C TYR A 271 -11.59 19.26 8.47
N MET A 272 -10.98 18.18 7.97
CA MET A 272 -11.60 17.24 7.02
C MET A 272 -12.51 16.18 7.68
N TYR A 273 -12.69 16.23 9.00
CA TYR A 273 -13.57 15.35 9.77
C TYR A 273 -14.75 16.12 10.35
#